data_AF-A0A957KIL9-F1
#
_entry.id   AF-A0A957KIL9-F1
#
_cell.length_a   1.000
_cell.length_b   1.000
_cell.length_c   1.000
_cell.angle_alpha   90.00
_cell.angle_beta   90.00
_cell.angle_gamma   90.00
#
_symmetry.space_group_name_H-M   'P 1'
#
loop_
_entity.id
_entity.type
_entity.pdbx_description
1 polymer ?
#
loop_
_entity_poly.entity_id
_entity_poly.type
_entity_poly.pdbx_seq_one_letter_code
_entity_poly.pdbx_strand_id
1 'polypeptide(L)'
;IPRPKTWVAIRNLLGQEKRDTIPLRTFLEICRDNGIGQLDHALLLSEYLHNVGDILHFQEDLILSELVILKPTWGLDAVYRVLDNPDIAANFGRFSLAELRVLWHEPRYTGSHLELLRLMQNFQLCYELPDDKDIYIAPQLLSENVPEYPWDKEENLQLRYHYPIFMPRGILSRAIVKLQGLIENQSLVWRAGVILRGGYARAEILELRGENQIRIRISGKNKRDLLMTIVRTLDELHRGFPKLRYDRLLPCNCTRCASSEDPHFFVLENLQERLAYSREDIECGKPPYEKVYIRNLIDDEIAIATQFGPEGPINHLTVHGDYVVGEKRTRYQTSDVIHEGGKHIRETHGDVFDNLNIADSTGVSIGRSADATVSMAPSNNNSEAPGSQSTNEISQASAWRDGPFYLFVLVIAAVLIATLLRYLSVGQFTITFIGSLVVVLLIGALQLKQQEKLADESFVTLIQLAFKQLPLIRRRIGKG
;
A
#
# COMPACT_ATOMS: atom_id res chain seq x y z
N ILE A 1 -22.17 15.93 -7.92
CA ILE A 1 -22.36 16.15 -9.37
C ILE A 1 -23.64 15.42 -9.77
N PRO A 2 -24.61 16.09 -10.43
CA PRO A 2 -25.83 15.42 -10.90
C PRO A 2 -25.47 14.34 -11.93
N ARG A 3 -26.06 13.15 -11.77
CA ARG A 3 -25.78 11.97 -12.60
C ARG A 3 -26.70 11.94 -13.82
N PRO A 4 -26.20 11.64 -15.03
CA PRO A 4 -27.07 11.38 -16.18
C PRO A 4 -28.06 10.27 -15.85
N LYS A 5 -29.34 10.44 -16.23
CA LYS A 5 -30.39 9.43 -15.95
C LYS A 5 -30.05 8.06 -16.56
N THR A 6 -29.39 8.05 -17.71
CA THR A 6 -28.91 6.85 -18.41
C THR A 6 -27.91 6.06 -17.57
N TRP A 7 -26.96 6.74 -16.92
CA TRP A 7 -25.94 6.10 -16.07
C TRP A 7 -26.57 5.44 -14.85
N VAL A 8 -27.56 6.10 -14.23
CA VAL A 8 -28.32 5.54 -13.10
C VAL A 8 -29.12 4.32 -13.52
N ALA A 9 -29.76 4.34 -14.70
CA ALA A 9 -30.51 3.20 -15.23
C ALA A 9 -29.60 1.99 -15.47
N ILE A 10 -28.46 2.18 -16.14
CA ILE A 10 -27.48 1.12 -16.39
C ILE A 10 -26.93 0.56 -15.07
N ARG A 11 -26.52 1.43 -14.13
CA ARG A 11 -26.06 0.99 -12.79
C ARG A 11 -27.09 0.11 -12.10
N ASN A 12 -28.37 0.50 -12.12
CA ASN A 12 -29.44 -0.29 -11.49
C ASN A 12 -29.63 -1.64 -12.19
N LEU A 13 -29.51 -1.68 -13.51
CA LEU A 13 -29.61 -2.92 -14.28
C LEU A 13 -28.45 -3.87 -13.96
N LEU A 14 -27.22 -3.36 -13.92
CA LEU A 14 -26.04 -4.13 -13.52
C LEU A 14 -26.16 -4.62 -12.07
N GLY A 15 -26.73 -3.82 -11.16
CA GLY A 15 -26.95 -4.22 -9.76
C GLY A 15 -28.01 -5.31 -9.57
N GLN A 16 -28.86 -5.56 -10.58
CA GLN A 16 -29.86 -6.63 -10.57
C GLN A 16 -29.34 -7.94 -11.19
N GLU A 17 -28.16 -7.92 -11.82
CA GLU A 17 -27.55 -9.11 -12.40
C GLU A 17 -27.22 -10.13 -11.32
N LYS A 18 -27.58 -11.39 -11.60
CA LYS A 18 -27.27 -12.51 -10.71
C LYS A 18 -25.82 -12.96 -10.86
N ARG A 19 -25.23 -12.73 -12.03
CA ARG A 19 -23.83 -13.10 -12.34
C ARG A 19 -22.87 -12.25 -11.52
N ASP A 20 -21.74 -12.83 -11.14
CA ASP A 20 -20.69 -12.11 -10.42
C ASP A 20 -19.82 -11.29 -11.38
N THR A 21 -19.67 -11.78 -12.62
CA THR A 21 -18.88 -11.17 -13.69
C THR A 21 -19.61 -11.26 -15.04
N ILE A 22 -19.29 -10.36 -15.96
CA ILE A 22 -19.70 -10.43 -17.36
C ILE A 22 -18.53 -10.04 -18.28
N PRO A 23 -18.47 -10.57 -19.52
CA PRO A 23 -17.53 -10.09 -20.51
C PRO A 23 -17.77 -8.61 -20.86
N LEU A 24 -16.71 -7.88 -21.23
CA LEU A 24 -16.80 -6.47 -21.65
C LEU A 24 -17.84 -6.29 -22.78
N ARG A 25 -17.85 -7.18 -23.78
CA ARG A 25 -18.85 -7.16 -24.86
C ARG A 25 -20.30 -7.09 -24.35
N THR A 26 -20.63 -7.84 -23.29
CA THR A 26 -21.98 -7.86 -22.71
C THR A 26 -22.28 -6.56 -21.98
N PHE A 27 -21.29 -5.97 -21.30
CA PHE A 27 -21.43 -4.63 -20.73
C PHE A 27 -21.68 -3.57 -21.82
N LEU A 28 -20.95 -3.64 -22.94
CA LEU A 28 -21.13 -2.72 -24.07
C LEU A 28 -22.51 -2.86 -24.72
N GLU A 29 -23.02 -4.09 -24.87
CA GLU A 29 -24.38 -4.36 -25.34
C GLU A 29 -25.42 -3.73 -24.41
N ILE A 30 -25.29 -3.93 -23.09
CA ILE A 30 -26.15 -3.30 -22.09
C ILE A 30 -26.13 -1.77 -22.22
N CYS A 31 -24.95 -1.18 -22.39
CA CYS A 31 -24.79 0.26 -22.56
C CYS A 31 -25.53 0.76 -23.82
N ARG A 32 -25.33 0.08 -24.95
CA ARG A 32 -25.98 0.41 -26.24
C ARG A 32 -27.49 0.36 -26.14
N ASP A 33 -28.03 -0.69 -25.54
CA ASP A 33 -29.48 -0.91 -25.40
C ASP A 33 -30.13 0.12 -24.46
N ASN A 34 -29.33 0.80 -23.64
CA ASN A 34 -29.76 1.86 -22.72
C ASN A 34 -29.33 3.27 -23.16
N GLY A 35 -28.98 3.44 -24.44
CA GLY A 35 -28.75 4.75 -25.05
C GLY A 35 -27.31 5.26 -25.03
N ILE A 36 -26.32 4.41 -24.74
CA ILE A 36 -24.89 4.70 -24.86
C ILE A 36 -24.29 3.85 -25.98
N GLY A 37 -24.36 4.35 -27.22
CA GLY A 37 -23.88 3.63 -28.41
C GLY A 37 -22.40 3.80 -28.74
N GLN A 38 -21.74 4.83 -28.19
CA GLN A 38 -20.32 5.11 -28.43
C GLN A 38 -19.45 4.37 -27.40
N LEU A 39 -18.40 3.69 -27.89
CA LEU A 39 -17.48 2.90 -27.07
C LEU A 39 -16.85 3.73 -25.95
N ASP A 40 -16.29 4.89 -26.27
CA ASP A 40 -15.60 5.76 -25.30
C ASP A 40 -16.53 6.20 -24.16
N HIS A 41 -17.81 6.44 -24.46
CA HIS A 41 -18.79 6.79 -23.42
C HIS A 41 -19.15 5.60 -22.53
N ALA A 42 -19.20 4.38 -23.07
CA ALA A 42 -19.43 3.17 -22.27
C ALA A 42 -18.21 2.87 -21.38
N LEU A 43 -17.00 3.01 -21.92
CA LEU A 43 -15.75 2.86 -21.16
C LEU A 43 -15.63 3.93 -20.06
N LEU A 44 -15.99 5.18 -20.33
CA LEU A 44 -16.05 6.25 -19.33
C LEU A 44 -17.06 5.93 -18.21
N LEU A 45 -18.24 5.39 -18.55
CA LEU A 45 -19.20 4.92 -17.55
C LEU A 45 -18.61 3.78 -16.72
N SER A 46 -17.93 2.83 -17.35
CA SER A 46 -17.30 1.70 -16.66
C SER A 46 -16.23 2.16 -15.68
N GLU A 47 -15.37 3.10 -16.10
CA GLU A 47 -14.37 3.74 -15.26
C GLU A 47 -15.01 4.47 -14.06
N TYR A 48 -16.08 5.21 -14.32
CA TYR A 48 -16.84 5.86 -13.25
C TYR A 48 -17.38 4.85 -12.24
N LEU A 49 -18.02 3.78 -12.71
CA LEU A 49 -18.59 2.72 -11.86
C LEU A 49 -17.50 1.96 -11.08
N HIS A 50 -16.32 1.79 -11.67
CA HIS A 50 -15.13 1.26 -11.00
C HIS A 50 -14.68 2.18 -9.85
N ASN A 51 -14.51 3.47 -10.12
CA ASN A 51 -14.01 4.44 -9.16
C ASN A 51 -14.95 4.65 -7.96
N VAL A 52 -16.27 4.48 -8.15
CA VAL A 52 -17.24 4.52 -7.04
C VAL A 52 -17.42 3.19 -6.32
N GLY A 53 -16.82 2.11 -6.84
CA GLY A 53 -16.86 0.76 -6.26
C GLY A 53 -18.16 -0.01 -6.52
N ASP A 54 -18.94 0.37 -7.54
CA ASP A 54 -20.14 -0.38 -7.93
C ASP A 54 -19.78 -1.67 -8.68
N ILE A 55 -18.76 -1.60 -9.53
CA ILE A 55 -18.18 -2.73 -10.28
C ILE A 55 -16.65 -2.65 -10.18
N LEU A 56 -15.93 -3.63 -10.71
CA LEU A 56 -14.50 -3.49 -11.01
C LEU A 56 -14.25 -3.78 -12.50
N HIS A 57 -13.48 -2.90 -13.15
CA HIS A 57 -13.07 -3.07 -14.54
C HIS A 57 -11.74 -2.36 -14.76
N PHE A 58 -10.71 -3.12 -15.14
CA PHE A 58 -9.33 -2.64 -15.28
C PHE A 58 -8.99 -2.51 -16.77
N GLN A 59 -9.30 -1.35 -17.34
CA GLN A 59 -9.23 -1.12 -18.79
C GLN A 59 -7.81 -1.21 -19.37
N GLU A 60 -6.80 -0.90 -18.56
CA GLU A 60 -5.39 -0.89 -18.96
C GLU A 60 -4.70 -2.26 -18.79
N ASP A 61 -5.38 -3.24 -18.19
CA ASP A 61 -4.82 -4.55 -17.90
C ASP A 61 -5.24 -5.58 -18.96
N LEU A 62 -4.29 -6.15 -19.69
CA LEU A 62 -4.56 -7.04 -20.83
C LEU A 62 -5.40 -8.29 -20.51
N ILE A 63 -5.42 -8.74 -19.25
CA ILE A 63 -6.20 -9.90 -18.83
C ILE A 63 -7.56 -9.45 -18.30
N LEU A 64 -7.59 -8.38 -17.51
CA LEU A 64 -8.81 -7.90 -16.86
C LEU A 64 -9.64 -6.94 -17.72
N SER A 65 -9.10 -6.39 -18.81
CA SER A 65 -9.81 -5.45 -19.69
C SER A 65 -11.03 -6.06 -20.36
N GLU A 66 -11.05 -7.39 -20.53
CA GLU A 66 -12.18 -8.10 -21.13
C GLU A 66 -13.23 -8.57 -20.10
N LEU A 67 -12.99 -8.32 -18.80
CA LEU A 67 -13.84 -8.80 -17.70
C LEU A 67 -14.36 -7.64 -16.85
N VAL A 68 -15.69 -7.51 -16.80
CA VAL A 68 -16.36 -6.60 -15.87
C VAL A 68 -16.85 -7.40 -14.67
N ILE A 69 -16.28 -7.12 -13.50
CA ILE A 69 -16.66 -7.74 -12.23
C ILE A 69 -17.83 -6.94 -11.65
N LEU A 70 -19.04 -7.48 -11.76
CA LEU A 70 -20.27 -6.80 -11.32
C LEU A 70 -20.41 -6.76 -9.81
N LYS A 71 -19.89 -7.77 -9.12
CA LYS A 71 -19.93 -7.85 -7.66
C LYS A 71 -18.51 -7.81 -7.10
N PRO A 72 -18.02 -6.67 -6.61
CA PRO A 72 -16.70 -6.58 -5.99
C PRO A 72 -16.47 -7.60 -4.86
N THR A 73 -17.55 -8.01 -4.18
CA THR A 73 -17.51 -9.07 -3.15
C THR A 73 -17.02 -10.41 -3.70
N TRP A 74 -17.28 -10.75 -4.96
CA TRP A 74 -16.77 -11.98 -5.58
C TRP A 74 -15.24 -12.06 -5.56
N GLY A 75 -14.59 -10.94 -5.94
CA GLY A 75 -13.14 -10.83 -5.91
C GLY A 75 -12.62 -10.74 -4.49
N LEU A 76 -13.29 -9.99 -3.62
CA LEU A 76 -12.93 -9.87 -2.21
C LEU A 76 -12.93 -11.23 -1.49
N ASP A 77 -13.99 -12.04 -1.68
CA ASP A 77 -14.10 -13.38 -1.12
C ASP A 77 -12.95 -14.28 -1.60
N ALA A 78 -12.53 -14.15 -2.86
CA ALA A 78 -11.42 -14.92 -3.43
C ALA A 78 -10.07 -14.50 -2.82
N VAL A 79 -9.86 -13.19 -2.65
CA VAL A 79 -8.66 -12.64 -2.01
C VAL A 79 -8.55 -13.12 -0.57
N TYR A 80 -9.62 -13.03 0.22
CA TYR A 80 -9.61 -13.50 1.62
C TYR A 80 -9.34 -15.00 1.73
N ARG A 81 -9.85 -15.82 0.80
CA ARG A 81 -9.50 -17.26 0.77
C ARG A 81 -8.00 -17.52 0.64
N VAL A 82 -7.23 -16.60 0.05
CA VAL A 82 -5.77 -16.73 -0.05
C VAL A 82 -5.10 -16.15 1.20
N LEU A 83 -5.50 -14.94 1.60
CA LEU A 83 -4.83 -14.22 2.69
C LEU A 83 -5.12 -14.79 4.08
N ASP A 84 -6.28 -15.42 4.26
CA ASP A 84 -6.68 -16.06 5.52
C ASP A 84 -6.39 -17.56 5.51
N ASN A 85 -5.74 -18.09 4.46
CA ASN A 85 -5.40 -19.50 4.39
C ASN A 85 -4.25 -19.83 5.36
N PRO A 86 -4.44 -20.80 6.29
CA PRO A 86 -3.44 -21.13 7.29
C PRO A 86 -2.16 -21.75 6.69
N ASP A 87 -2.27 -22.51 5.61
CA ASP A 87 -1.12 -23.16 4.96
C ASP A 87 -0.24 -22.12 4.24
N ILE A 88 -0.87 -21.16 3.54
CA ILE A 88 -0.17 -20.03 2.91
C ILE A 88 0.47 -19.14 3.97
N ALA A 89 -0.24 -18.85 5.07
CA ALA A 89 0.31 -18.08 6.17
C ALA A 89 1.50 -18.79 6.84
N ALA A 90 1.40 -20.11 7.06
CA ALA A 90 2.49 -20.92 7.59
C ALA A 90 3.70 -20.99 6.63
N ASN A 91 3.45 -20.86 5.32
CA ASN A 91 4.47 -20.76 4.28
C ASN A 91 4.91 -19.30 4.00
N PHE A 92 4.71 -18.39 4.96
CA PHE A 92 5.12 -16.98 4.88
C PHE A 92 4.61 -16.23 3.65
N GLY A 93 3.37 -16.53 3.23
CA GLY A 93 2.73 -15.89 2.10
C GLY A 93 3.14 -16.43 0.73
N ARG A 94 3.93 -17.51 0.66
CA ARG A 94 4.32 -18.15 -0.59
C ARG A 94 3.25 -19.15 -1.04
N PHE A 95 2.80 -19.02 -2.29
CA PHE A 95 1.79 -19.90 -2.89
C PHE A 95 1.99 -20.03 -4.40
N SER A 96 1.44 -21.08 -4.99
CA SER A 96 1.49 -21.39 -6.42
C SER A 96 0.16 -21.19 -7.12
N LEU A 97 0.19 -21.05 -8.46
CA LEU A 97 -1.03 -21.04 -9.27
C LEU A 97 -1.84 -22.35 -9.12
N ALA A 98 -1.18 -23.48 -8.88
CA ALA A 98 -1.84 -24.76 -8.66
C ALA A 98 -2.65 -24.76 -7.35
N GLU A 99 -2.10 -24.22 -6.27
CA GLU A 99 -2.80 -24.06 -4.99
C GLU A 99 -4.00 -23.12 -5.12
N LEU A 100 -3.87 -22.01 -5.86
CA LEU A 100 -4.99 -21.11 -6.13
C LEU A 100 -6.16 -21.80 -6.83
N ARG A 101 -5.90 -22.74 -7.74
CA ARG A 101 -6.95 -23.53 -8.41
C ARG A 101 -7.72 -24.43 -7.44
N VAL A 102 -7.04 -24.95 -6.42
CA VAL A 102 -7.65 -25.76 -5.35
C VAL A 102 -8.44 -24.86 -4.39
N LEU A 103 -7.88 -23.71 -4.03
CA LEU A 103 -8.54 -22.74 -3.13
C LEU A 103 -9.81 -22.17 -3.75
N TRP A 104 -9.78 -21.83 -5.03
CA TRP A 104 -10.91 -21.30 -5.80
C TRP A 104 -11.61 -22.41 -6.60
N HIS A 105 -11.94 -23.51 -5.95
CA HIS A 105 -12.61 -24.66 -6.58
C HIS A 105 -14.11 -24.45 -6.80
N GLU A 106 -14.72 -23.45 -6.15
CA GLU A 106 -16.17 -23.26 -6.25
C GLU A 106 -16.59 -22.92 -7.69
N PRO A 107 -17.77 -23.37 -8.15
CA PRO A 107 -18.23 -23.14 -9.52
C PRO A 107 -18.22 -21.67 -9.95
N ARG A 108 -18.41 -20.74 -9.01
CA ARG A 108 -18.39 -19.29 -9.26
C ARG A 108 -17.03 -18.74 -9.72
N TYR A 109 -15.94 -19.49 -9.54
CA TYR A 109 -14.58 -19.10 -9.95
C TYR A 109 -14.07 -19.88 -11.16
N THR A 110 -14.89 -20.78 -11.71
CA THR A 110 -14.48 -21.64 -12.82
C THR A 110 -14.10 -20.81 -14.05
N GLY A 111 -12.86 -20.98 -14.51
CA GLY A 111 -12.34 -20.28 -15.68
C GLY A 111 -11.93 -18.82 -15.42
N SER A 112 -11.84 -18.39 -14.15
CA SER A 112 -11.42 -17.03 -13.78
C SER A 112 -10.20 -16.98 -12.86
N HIS A 113 -9.46 -18.09 -12.73
CA HIS A 113 -8.32 -18.18 -11.81
C HIS A 113 -7.18 -17.21 -12.16
N LEU A 114 -6.92 -16.99 -13.46
CA LEU A 114 -5.88 -16.05 -13.90
C LEU A 114 -6.31 -14.61 -13.66
N GLU A 115 -7.59 -14.31 -13.90
CA GLU A 115 -8.20 -13.01 -13.65
C GLU A 115 -8.20 -12.67 -12.16
N LEU A 116 -8.52 -13.64 -11.29
CA LEU A 116 -8.43 -13.45 -9.83
C LEU A 116 -7.00 -13.21 -9.35
N LEU A 117 -6.03 -13.99 -9.85
CA LEU A 117 -4.62 -13.75 -9.56
C LEU A 117 -4.19 -12.35 -10.06
N ARG A 118 -4.60 -11.99 -11.27
CA ARG A 118 -4.28 -10.69 -11.85
C ARG A 118 -4.93 -9.53 -11.09
N LEU A 119 -6.11 -9.77 -10.53
CA LEU A 119 -6.82 -8.84 -9.64
C LEU A 119 -5.99 -8.59 -8.38
N MET A 120 -5.46 -9.65 -7.75
CA MET A 120 -4.56 -9.52 -6.59
C MET A 120 -3.30 -8.72 -6.92
N GLN A 121 -2.70 -8.95 -8.09
CA GLN A 121 -1.53 -8.20 -8.56
C GLN A 121 -1.85 -6.72 -8.80
N ASN A 122 -2.99 -6.41 -9.43
CA ASN A 122 -3.46 -5.04 -9.65
C ASN A 122 -3.69 -4.29 -8.33
N PHE A 123 -4.21 -4.98 -7.31
CA PHE A 123 -4.32 -4.43 -5.96
C PHE A 123 -3.01 -4.41 -5.17
N GLN A 124 -1.90 -4.84 -5.77
CA GLN A 124 -0.57 -4.90 -5.15
C GLN A 124 -0.55 -5.75 -3.88
N LEU A 125 -1.29 -6.86 -3.90
CA LEU A 125 -1.39 -7.81 -2.79
C LEU A 125 -0.41 -8.98 -2.91
N CYS A 126 0.13 -9.21 -4.11
CA CYS A 126 1.14 -10.21 -4.37
C CYS A 126 2.01 -9.85 -5.57
N TYR A 127 3.15 -10.52 -5.69
CA TYR A 127 4.03 -10.49 -6.86
C TYR A 127 4.53 -11.89 -7.19
N GLU A 128 4.86 -12.12 -8.45
CA GLU A 128 5.52 -13.37 -8.90
C GLU A 128 7.01 -13.30 -8.59
N LEU A 129 7.60 -14.40 -8.13
CA LEU A 129 9.04 -14.49 -7.92
C LEU A 129 9.79 -14.50 -9.26
N PRO A 130 10.84 -13.66 -9.42
CA PRO A 130 11.59 -13.61 -10.67
C PRO A 130 12.22 -14.94 -11.08
N ASP A 131 12.69 -15.72 -10.11
CA ASP A 131 13.43 -16.97 -10.34
C ASP A 131 12.53 -18.22 -10.34
N ASP A 132 11.29 -18.11 -9.85
CA ASP A 132 10.35 -19.22 -9.66
C ASP A 132 9.02 -18.92 -10.34
N LYS A 133 8.90 -19.31 -11.62
CA LYS A 133 7.67 -19.15 -12.39
C LYS A 133 6.47 -19.81 -11.69
N ASP A 134 5.32 -19.15 -11.76
CA ASP A 134 4.05 -19.59 -11.17
C ASP A 134 4.06 -19.66 -9.63
N ILE A 135 5.11 -19.12 -8.99
CA ILE A 135 5.19 -18.94 -7.55
C ILE A 135 5.08 -17.46 -7.20
N TYR A 136 4.24 -17.18 -6.22
CA TYR A 136 3.88 -15.84 -5.81
C TYR A 136 4.11 -15.65 -4.32
N ILE A 137 4.33 -14.40 -3.93
CA ILE A 137 4.45 -13.98 -2.54
C ILE A 137 3.40 -12.91 -2.24
N ALA A 138 2.68 -13.08 -1.14
CA ALA A 138 1.86 -12.05 -0.51
C ALA A 138 2.64 -11.38 0.65
N PRO A 139 3.20 -10.17 0.48
CA PRO A 139 4.10 -9.55 1.45
C PRO A 139 3.51 -9.34 2.86
N GLN A 140 2.19 -9.21 2.96
CA GLN A 140 1.45 -9.05 4.20
C GLN A 140 1.49 -10.30 5.11
N LEU A 141 1.81 -11.45 4.54
CA LEU A 141 1.95 -12.73 5.25
C LEU A 141 3.41 -13.14 5.48
N LEU A 142 4.38 -12.30 5.12
CA LEU A 142 5.78 -12.58 5.35
C LEU A 142 6.07 -12.75 6.86
N SER A 143 7.18 -13.43 7.14
CA SER A 143 7.68 -13.61 8.50
C SER A 143 7.84 -12.28 9.24
N GLU A 144 7.59 -12.30 10.55
CA GLU A 144 7.92 -11.18 11.44
C GLU A 144 9.41 -11.11 11.76
N ASN A 145 10.10 -12.26 11.64
CA ASN A 145 11.50 -12.37 12.00
C ASN A 145 12.35 -11.59 11.01
N VAL A 146 13.21 -10.72 11.56
CA VAL A 146 14.19 -9.99 10.78
C VAL A 146 15.27 -10.98 10.33
N PRO A 147 15.53 -11.16 9.02
CA PRO A 147 16.62 -11.99 8.56
C PRO A 147 17.95 -11.38 8.99
N GLU A 148 18.99 -12.20 9.16
CA GLU A 148 20.34 -11.68 9.39
C GLU A 148 20.89 -11.07 8.09
N TYR A 149 21.33 -9.81 8.17
CA TYR A 149 22.05 -9.16 7.09
C TYR A 149 23.11 -8.20 7.67
N PRO A 150 24.34 -8.17 7.10
CA PRO A 150 25.32 -7.16 7.48
C PRO A 150 24.80 -5.78 7.07
N TRP A 151 25.01 -4.72 7.83
CA TRP A 151 24.68 -3.36 7.41
C TRP A 151 25.79 -2.40 7.78
N ASP A 152 26.29 -1.66 6.78
CA ASP A 152 27.24 -0.58 7.01
C ASP A 152 26.50 0.66 7.51
N LYS A 153 26.83 1.10 8.72
CA LYS A 153 26.20 2.26 9.38
C LYS A 153 26.88 3.58 9.02
N GLU A 154 28.01 3.54 8.32
CA GLU A 154 28.77 4.73 7.97
C GLU A 154 28.18 5.44 6.75
N GLU A 155 28.25 6.78 6.73
CA GLU A 155 27.84 7.62 5.60
C GLU A 155 26.46 7.30 4.98
N ASN A 156 25.48 6.92 5.78
CA ASN A 156 24.16 6.57 5.26
C ASN A 156 23.34 7.82 4.93
N LEU A 157 22.69 7.83 3.77
CA LEU A 157 21.55 8.73 3.56
C LEU A 157 20.37 8.24 4.39
N GLN A 158 19.64 9.14 5.03
CA GLN A 158 18.49 8.82 5.86
C GLN A 158 17.29 9.70 5.53
N LEU A 159 16.15 9.05 5.34
CA LEU A 159 14.86 9.70 5.18
C LEU A 159 13.83 8.98 6.05
N ARG A 160 12.98 9.72 6.75
CA ARG A 160 11.85 9.13 7.47
C ARG A 160 10.55 9.73 6.99
N TYR A 161 9.56 8.88 6.72
CA TYR A 161 8.17 9.31 6.62
C TYR A 161 7.54 9.18 8.00
N HIS A 162 7.02 10.27 8.55
CA HIS A 162 6.30 10.26 9.82
C HIS A 162 4.82 10.54 9.61
N TYR A 163 3.95 9.76 10.23
CA TYR A 163 2.49 9.86 10.07
C TYR A 163 1.87 10.33 11.40
N PRO A 164 1.72 11.65 11.62
CA PRO A 164 1.34 12.19 12.93
C PRO A 164 -0.08 11.81 13.38
N ILE A 165 -0.98 11.56 12.43
CA ILE A 165 -2.40 11.26 12.72
C ILE A 165 -2.69 9.77 12.53
N PHE A 166 -2.30 9.22 11.39
CA PHE A 166 -2.65 7.87 10.99
C PHE A 166 -1.65 7.31 10.00
N MET A 167 -1.06 6.15 10.33
CA MET A 167 -0.21 5.39 9.44
C MET A 167 -1.01 4.28 8.75
N PRO A 168 -1.26 4.35 7.42
CA PRO A 168 -2.05 3.34 6.74
C PRO A 168 -1.45 1.94 6.82
N ARG A 169 -2.31 0.92 6.91
CA ARG A 169 -1.90 -0.49 6.87
C ARG A 169 -1.50 -0.88 5.44
N GLY A 170 -0.43 -1.66 5.32
CA GLY A 170 0.00 -2.23 4.04
C GLY A 170 0.77 -1.30 3.09
N ILE A 171 1.15 -0.07 3.49
CA ILE A 171 2.01 0.78 2.64
C ILE A 171 3.31 0.06 2.32
N LEU A 172 3.99 -0.50 3.34
CA LEU A 172 5.23 -1.23 3.11
C LEU A 172 5.00 -2.48 2.25
N SER A 173 3.95 -3.26 2.51
CA SER A 173 3.62 -4.44 1.70
C SER A 173 3.44 -4.09 0.22
N ARG A 174 2.73 -3.01 -0.09
CA ARG A 174 2.54 -2.52 -1.48
C ARG A 174 3.84 -1.95 -2.06
N ALA A 175 4.67 -1.31 -1.25
CA ALA A 175 6.00 -0.86 -1.67
C ALA A 175 6.91 -2.03 -2.02
N ILE A 176 6.88 -3.12 -1.24
CA ILE A 176 7.58 -4.38 -1.53
C ILE A 176 7.14 -4.94 -2.88
N VAL A 177 5.83 -5.01 -3.16
CA VAL A 177 5.34 -5.45 -4.49
C VAL A 177 5.90 -4.60 -5.62
N LYS A 178 5.86 -3.26 -5.48
CA LYS A 178 6.37 -2.33 -6.51
C LYS A 178 7.90 -2.39 -6.68
N LEU A 179 8.64 -2.70 -5.61
CA LEU A 179 10.11 -2.70 -5.57
C LEU A 179 10.69 -4.12 -5.65
N GLN A 180 9.87 -5.13 -5.95
CA GLN A 180 10.25 -6.54 -5.85
C GLN A 180 11.52 -6.90 -6.65
N GLY A 181 11.69 -6.29 -7.83
CA GLY A 181 12.86 -6.53 -8.68
C GLY A 181 14.18 -6.00 -8.11
N LEU A 182 14.12 -5.18 -7.05
CA LEU A 182 15.29 -4.67 -6.34
C LEU A 182 15.55 -5.41 -5.02
N ILE A 183 14.70 -6.36 -4.61
CA ILE A 183 14.89 -7.11 -3.36
C ILE A 183 16.17 -7.91 -3.43
N GLU A 184 17.05 -7.68 -2.46
CA GLU A 184 18.36 -8.30 -2.43
C GLU A 184 18.24 -9.82 -2.25
N ASN A 185 18.82 -10.56 -3.19
CA ASN A 185 18.78 -12.03 -3.27
C ASN A 185 17.37 -12.62 -3.20
N GLN A 186 16.34 -11.83 -3.51
CA GLN A 186 14.92 -12.21 -3.41
C GLN A 186 14.51 -12.83 -2.06
N SER A 187 15.29 -12.59 -0.99
CA SER A 187 15.13 -13.23 0.31
C SER A 187 15.25 -12.27 1.49
N LEU A 188 15.89 -11.10 1.31
CA LEU A 188 16.00 -10.09 2.38
C LEU A 188 14.75 -9.22 2.47
N VAL A 189 13.62 -9.85 2.78
CA VAL A 189 12.31 -9.22 2.90
C VAL A 189 11.50 -9.90 4.01
N TRP A 190 10.87 -9.10 4.86
CA TRP A 190 10.03 -9.57 5.97
C TRP A 190 8.87 -8.59 6.15
N ARG A 191 7.93 -8.91 7.05
CA ARG A 191 6.67 -8.15 7.15
C ARG A 191 6.86 -6.67 7.47
N ALA A 192 7.90 -6.35 8.25
CA ALA A 192 8.19 -5.01 8.72
C ALA A 192 9.39 -4.35 8.02
N GLY A 193 9.99 -4.99 7.02
CA GLY A 193 11.12 -4.37 6.32
C GLY A 193 11.59 -5.10 5.07
N VAL A 194 12.44 -4.42 4.31
CA VAL A 194 13.03 -4.95 3.08
C VAL A 194 14.41 -4.34 2.85
N ILE A 195 15.32 -5.17 2.34
CA ILE A 195 16.62 -4.74 1.82
C ILE A 195 16.58 -4.73 0.29
N LEU A 196 16.91 -3.58 -0.28
CA LEU A 196 16.94 -3.37 -1.71
C LEU A 196 18.37 -3.11 -2.19
N ARG A 197 18.68 -3.56 -3.40
CA ARG A 197 19.95 -3.32 -4.07
C ARG A 197 19.71 -2.69 -5.44
N GLY A 198 20.33 -1.53 -5.66
CA GLY A 198 20.28 -0.81 -6.93
C GLY A 198 21.67 -0.37 -7.35
N GLY A 199 22.25 -1.04 -8.35
CA GLY A 199 23.64 -0.80 -8.75
C GLY A 199 24.61 -1.00 -7.58
N TYR A 200 25.34 0.06 -7.22
CA TYR A 200 26.30 0.07 -6.10
C TYR A 200 25.73 0.66 -4.80
N ALA A 201 24.41 0.90 -4.75
CA ALA A 201 23.70 1.34 -3.56
C ALA A 201 22.90 0.20 -2.95
N ARG A 202 22.73 0.27 -1.63
CA ARG A 202 21.88 -0.64 -0.87
C ARG A 202 20.97 0.16 0.05
N ALA A 203 19.70 -0.19 0.10
CA ALA A 203 18.70 0.49 0.91
C ALA A 203 18.05 -0.45 1.91
N GLU A 204 17.83 0.02 3.12
CA GLU A 204 16.98 -0.61 4.13
C GLU A 204 15.72 0.24 4.28
N ILE A 205 14.55 -0.38 4.16
CA ILE A 205 13.26 0.25 4.45
C ILE A 205 12.62 -0.51 5.60
N LEU A 206 12.29 0.19 6.68
CA LEU A 206 11.65 -0.37 7.87
C LEU A 206 10.31 0.32 8.15
N GLU A 207 9.27 -0.45 8.41
CA GLU A 207 7.99 0.01 8.95
C GLU A 207 7.98 -0.12 10.47
N LEU A 208 7.96 1.03 11.16
CA LEU A 208 7.96 1.12 12.62
C LEU A 208 6.61 1.64 13.10
N ARG A 209 5.66 0.72 13.28
CA ARG A 209 4.28 1.01 13.68
C ARG A 209 4.18 1.73 15.03
N GLY A 210 5.00 1.35 16.00
CA GLY A 210 5.04 1.99 17.33
C GLY A 210 5.44 3.47 17.29
N GLU A 211 6.12 3.90 16.22
CA GLU A 211 6.56 5.28 16.02
C GLU A 211 5.77 6.01 14.93
N ASN A 212 4.82 5.32 14.27
CA ASN A 212 4.17 5.78 13.05
C ASN A 212 5.19 6.30 12.02
N GLN A 213 6.20 5.47 11.71
CA GLN A 213 7.27 5.84 10.78
C GLN A 213 7.56 4.76 9.74
N ILE A 214 7.92 5.20 8.53
CA ILE A 214 8.74 4.40 7.62
C ILE A 214 10.13 5.02 7.61
N ARG A 215 11.15 4.25 7.99
CA ARG A 215 12.54 4.69 7.97
C ARG A 215 13.26 4.10 6.76
N ILE A 216 14.02 4.94 6.08
CA ILE A 216 14.80 4.57 4.91
C ILE A 216 16.25 4.95 5.21
N ARG A 217 17.17 4.01 5.00
CA ARG A 217 18.61 4.26 5.07
C ARG A 217 19.29 3.71 3.84
N ILE A 218 20.27 4.41 3.30
CA ILE A 218 20.95 4.00 2.07
C ILE A 218 22.46 4.15 2.21
N SER A 219 23.17 3.07 1.93
CA SER A 219 24.64 2.97 1.93
C SER A 219 25.16 2.70 0.52
N GLY A 220 26.47 2.86 0.33
CA GLY A 220 27.15 2.60 -0.94
C GLY A 220 27.31 3.83 -1.84
N LYS A 221 27.47 3.60 -3.15
CA LYS A 221 27.67 4.65 -4.17
C LYS A 221 26.38 4.91 -4.93
N ASN A 222 26.21 6.13 -5.46
CA ASN A 222 24.99 6.56 -6.17
C ASN A 222 23.70 6.37 -5.35
N LYS A 223 23.80 6.59 -4.04
CA LYS A 223 22.71 6.44 -3.05
C LYS A 223 21.43 7.17 -3.46
N ARG A 224 21.58 8.31 -4.14
CA ARG A 224 20.51 9.19 -4.60
C ARG A 224 19.54 8.55 -5.59
N ASP A 225 20.04 7.82 -6.58
CA ASP A 225 19.17 7.22 -7.62
C ASP A 225 18.24 6.16 -7.01
N LEU A 226 18.77 5.38 -6.06
CA LEU A 226 18.00 4.40 -5.31
C LEU A 226 16.99 5.09 -4.37
N LEU A 227 17.40 6.17 -3.69
CA LEU A 227 16.49 6.96 -2.86
C LEU A 227 15.31 7.50 -3.66
N MET A 228 15.57 8.11 -4.81
CA MET A 228 14.53 8.69 -5.66
C MET A 228 13.56 7.62 -6.19
N THR A 229 14.05 6.42 -6.47
CA THR A 229 13.20 5.28 -6.85
C THR A 229 12.26 4.90 -5.71
N ILE A 230 12.76 4.84 -4.48
CA ILE A 230 11.98 4.52 -3.28
C ILE A 230 10.97 5.63 -2.96
N VAL A 231 11.42 6.89 -2.94
CA VAL A 231 10.58 8.07 -2.66
C VAL A 231 9.44 8.17 -3.68
N ARG A 232 9.73 8.05 -4.98
CA ARG A 232 8.70 8.05 -6.02
C ARG A 232 7.66 6.95 -5.79
N THR A 233 8.13 5.75 -5.45
CA THR A 233 7.24 4.61 -5.18
C THR A 233 6.34 4.86 -3.98
N LEU A 234 6.89 5.36 -2.88
CA LEU A 234 6.13 5.66 -1.67
C LEU A 234 5.14 6.81 -1.91
N ASP A 235 5.58 7.91 -2.52
CA ASP A 235 4.74 9.06 -2.81
C ASP A 235 3.56 8.67 -3.74
N GLU A 236 3.78 7.80 -4.74
CA GLU A 236 2.71 7.23 -5.55
C GLU A 236 1.71 6.43 -4.72
N LEU A 237 2.17 5.63 -3.75
CA LEU A 237 1.29 4.87 -2.85
C LEU A 237 0.51 5.78 -1.90
N HIS A 238 1.13 6.86 -1.41
CA HIS A 238 0.49 7.84 -0.54
C HIS A 238 -0.66 8.57 -1.21
N ARG A 239 -0.54 8.88 -2.52
CA ARG A 239 -1.65 9.48 -3.30
C ARG A 239 -2.92 8.62 -3.31
N GLY A 240 -2.78 7.31 -3.11
CA GLY A 240 -3.91 6.38 -2.99
C GLY A 240 -4.72 6.52 -1.70
N PHE A 241 -4.27 7.31 -0.72
CA PHE A 241 -4.96 7.52 0.55
C PHE A 241 -5.53 8.95 0.64
N PRO A 242 -6.85 9.12 0.45
CA PRO A 242 -7.47 10.44 0.54
C PRO A 242 -7.21 11.11 1.89
N LYS A 243 -6.71 12.35 1.86
CA LYS A 243 -6.43 13.17 3.06
C LYS A 243 -5.35 12.60 3.99
N LEU A 244 -4.49 11.71 3.52
CA LEU A 244 -3.34 11.27 4.29
C LEU A 244 -2.42 12.46 4.59
N ARG A 245 -1.99 12.57 5.85
CA ARG A 245 -0.99 13.54 6.29
C ARG A 245 0.26 12.81 6.73
N TYR A 246 1.40 13.23 6.21
CA TYR A 246 2.71 12.72 6.56
C TYR A 246 3.74 13.83 6.39
N ASP A 247 4.82 13.74 7.17
CA ASP A 247 5.98 14.60 7.08
C ASP A 247 7.16 13.77 6.58
N ARG A 248 8.01 14.37 5.73
CA ARG A 248 9.31 13.80 5.37
C ARG A 248 10.37 14.42 6.26
N LEU A 249 11.15 13.60 6.94
CA LEU A 249 12.11 14.03 7.93
C LEU A 249 13.54 13.73 7.48
N LEU A 250 14.39 14.75 7.56
CA LEU A 250 15.83 14.65 7.30
C LEU A 250 16.63 14.80 8.59
N PRO A 251 17.69 14.02 8.81
CA PRO A 251 18.55 14.17 9.97
C PRO A 251 19.31 15.50 9.91
N CYS A 252 19.57 16.08 11.07
CA CYS A 252 20.50 17.19 11.20
C CYS A 252 21.94 16.69 10.97
N ASN A 253 22.72 17.43 10.19
CA ASN A 253 24.13 17.14 9.90
C ASN A 253 25.13 17.92 10.78
N CYS A 254 24.67 18.54 11.89
CA CYS A 254 25.58 19.21 12.83
C CYS A 254 26.55 18.21 13.48
N THR A 255 27.66 18.69 14.05
CA THR A 255 28.73 17.82 14.56
C THR A 255 28.22 16.84 15.62
N ARG A 256 27.28 17.26 16.48
CA ARG A 256 26.64 16.37 17.45
C ARG A 256 25.72 15.33 16.81
N CYS A 257 24.94 15.71 15.80
CA CYS A 257 23.93 14.81 15.21
C CYS A 257 24.55 13.82 14.23
N ALA A 258 25.58 14.21 13.48
CA ALA A 258 26.29 13.33 12.55
C ALA A 258 26.87 12.07 13.24
N SER A 259 27.27 12.20 14.51
CA SER A 259 27.84 11.11 15.32
C SER A 259 26.84 10.47 16.29
N SER A 260 25.56 10.86 16.26
CA SER A 260 24.56 10.41 17.23
C SER A 260 23.66 9.32 16.68
N GLU A 261 23.34 8.32 17.50
CA GLU A 261 22.31 7.31 17.18
C GLU A 261 20.89 7.90 17.16
N ASP A 262 20.70 9.04 17.82
CA ASP A 262 19.44 9.79 17.84
C ASP A 262 19.71 11.23 17.40
N PRO A 263 19.83 11.52 16.10
CA PRO A 263 20.00 12.88 15.61
C PRO A 263 18.69 13.68 15.75
N HIS A 264 18.79 15.01 15.73
CA HIS A 264 17.60 15.85 15.52
C HIS A 264 17.09 15.66 14.08
N PHE A 265 15.79 15.76 13.86
CA PHE A 265 15.17 15.65 12.54
C PHE A 265 14.38 16.91 12.20
N PHE A 266 14.52 17.36 10.96
CA PHE A 266 13.79 18.49 10.39
C PHE A 266 12.74 18.02 9.40
N VAL A 267 11.59 18.68 9.38
CA VAL A 267 10.57 18.49 8.35
C VAL A 267 11.05 19.11 7.04
N LEU A 268 11.19 18.30 6.00
CA LEU A 268 11.67 18.69 4.67
C LEU A 268 10.87 19.85 4.08
N GLU A 269 9.54 19.80 4.22
CA GLU A 269 8.66 20.85 3.73
C GLU A 269 8.95 22.21 4.41
N ASN A 270 9.30 22.22 5.71
CA ASN A 270 9.70 23.46 6.40
C ASN A 270 11.06 23.97 5.92
N LEU A 271 12.01 23.08 5.63
CA LEU A 271 13.30 23.45 5.07
C LEU A 271 13.14 24.09 3.68
N GLN A 272 12.30 23.51 2.83
CA GLN A 272 12.00 24.03 1.49
C GLN A 272 11.31 25.41 1.56
N GLU A 273 10.33 25.56 2.44
CA GLU A 273 9.64 26.83 2.68
C GLU A 273 10.63 27.93 3.10
N ARG A 274 11.53 27.64 4.05
CA ARG A 274 12.58 28.58 4.50
C ARG A 274 13.47 29.04 3.34
N LEU A 275 13.93 28.12 2.49
CA LEU A 275 14.72 28.47 1.31
C LEU A 275 13.94 29.39 0.36
N ALA A 276 12.64 29.15 0.16
CA ALA A 276 11.79 30.00 -0.66
C ALA A 276 11.69 31.45 -0.13
N TYR A 277 11.76 31.62 1.20
CA TYR A 277 11.82 32.94 1.86
C TYR A 277 13.25 33.44 2.11
N SER A 278 14.25 32.93 1.37
CA SER A 278 15.66 33.37 1.47
C SER A 278 16.24 33.22 2.88
N ARG A 279 15.83 32.19 3.62
CA ARG A 279 16.48 31.73 4.84
C ARG A 279 17.38 30.56 4.50
N GLU A 280 18.66 30.68 4.81
CA GLU A 280 19.69 29.70 4.43
C GLU A 280 20.13 28.80 5.59
N ASP A 281 19.85 29.19 6.82
CA ASP A 281 20.23 28.49 8.04
C ASP A 281 19.03 28.11 8.91
N ILE A 282 19.23 27.09 9.74
CA ILE A 282 18.30 26.65 10.78
C ILE A 282 19.11 26.13 11.98
N GLU A 283 18.60 26.35 13.19
CA GLU A 283 19.21 25.82 14.42
C GLU A 283 18.79 24.36 14.64
N CYS A 284 19.74 23.51 15.00
CA CYS A 284 19.48 22.16 15.47
C CYS A 284 18.58 22.21 16.71
N GLY A 285 17.54 21.38 16.79
CA GLY A 285 16.67 21.30 17.97
C GLY A 285 17.32 20.67 19.22
N LYS A 286 18.60 20.28 19.17
CA LYS A 286 19.35 19.71 20.30
C LYS A 286 20.48 20.65 20.74
N PRO A 287 20.76 20.77 22.06
CA PRO A 287 21.90 21.56 22.55
C PRO A 287 23.23 21.16 21.88
N PRO A 288 24.15 22.08 21.60
CA PRO A 288 24.09 23.52 21.90
C PRO A 288 23.32 24.35 20.86
N TYR A 289 22.40 23.73 20.11
CA TYR A 289 21.57 24.37 19.09
C TYR A 289 22.38 24.94 17.92
N GLU A 290 23.36 24.15 17.45
CA GLU A 290 24.23 24.52 16.32
C GLU A 290 23.42 24.92 15.09
N LYS A 291 23.83 26.02 14.45
CA LYS A 291 23.29 26.44 13.16
C LYS A 291 23.83 25.54 12.06
N VAL A 292 22.93 25.06 11.22
CA VAL A 292 23.24 24.26 10.02
C VAL A 292 22.68 24.92 8.78
N TYR A 293 23.37 24.74 7.66
CA TYR A 293 22.92 25.25 6.36
C TYR A 293 21.86 24.32 5.78
N ILE A 294 20.71 24.90 5.42
CA ILE A 294 19.55 24.14 4.95
C ILE A 294 19.86 23.39 3.65
N ARG A 295 20.61 24.01 2.73
CA ARG A 295 21.00 23.37 1.47
C ARG A 295 21.81 22.10 1.71
N ASN A 296 22.75 22.10 2.66
CA ASN A 296 23.54 20.92 2.97
C ASN A 296 22.66 19.79 3.49
N LEU A 297 21.71 20.08 4.40
CA LEU A 297 20.75 19.06 4.86
C LEU A 297 19.99 18.39 3.70
N ILE A 298 19.59 19.17 2.70
CA ILE A 298 18.83 18.68 1.55
C ILE A 298 19.74 18.03 0.50
N ASP A 299 20.93 18.56 0.23
CA ASP A 299 21.82 18.09 -0.83
C ASP A 299 22.65 16.87 -0.41
N ASP A 300 22.99 16.81 0.88
CA ASP A 300 23.58 15.63 1.50
C ASP A 300 22.60 14.45 1.37
N GLU A 301 21.30 14.69 1.56
CA GLU A 301 20.29 13.62 1.67
C GLU A 301 19.46 13.37 0.41
N ILE A 302 19.10 14.40 -0.37
CA ILE A 302 18.08 14.33 -1.43
C ILE A 302 18.52 14.95 -2.76
N ALA A 303 19.35 16.00 -2.77
CA ALA A 303 19.73 16.78 -3.97
C ALA A 303 18.55 16.98 -4.97
N ILE A 304 17.77 18.02 -4.71
CA ILE A 304 16.58 18.39 -5.47
C ILE A 304 16.90 18.52 -6.96
N ALA A 305 16.40 17.59 -7.79
CA ALA A 305 16.00 17.95 -9.14
C ALA A 305 14.73 18.79 -9.01
N THR A 306 14.87 20.10 -9.13
CA THR A 306 13.76 21.06 -9.13
C THR A 306 12.76 20.66 -10.19
N GLN A 307 11.63 20.08 -9.79
CA GLN A 307 10.38 20.10 -10.56
C GLN A 307 9.19 20.08 -9.58
N PHE A 308 8.65 21.30 -9.40
CA PHE A 308 7.32 21.68 -8.92
C PHE A 308 7.02 21.70 -7.40
N GLY A 309 6.79 22.93 -6.92
CA GLY A 309 6.14 23.26 -5.66
C GLY A 309 4.59 23.24 -5.76
N PRO A 310 3.90 23.76 -4.73
CA PRO A 310 2.53 23.39 -4.41
C PRO A 310 1.51 24.30 -5.10
N GLU A 311 1.00 23.89 -6.26
CA GLU A 311 -0.32 24.32 -6.73
C GLU A 311 -1.07 23.11 -7.31
N GLY A 312 -2.41 23.19 -7.29
CA GLY A 312 -3.32 22.12 -7.69
C GLY A 312 -3.17 21.65 -9.16
N PRO A 313 -4.04 20.74 -9.61
CA PRO A 313 -3.76 19.88 -10.74
C PRO A 313 -3.83 20.66 -12.04
N ILE A 314 -2.74 20.72 -12.80
CA ILE A 314 -2.79 21.03 -14.22
C ILE A 314 -1.93 20.05 -15.01
N ASN A 315 -2.62 19.39 -15.92
CA ASN A 315 -2.15 18.53 -17.00
C ASN A 315 -1.04 19.23 -17.80
N HIS A 316 0.03 18.52 -18.13
CA HIS A 316 0.79 18.57 -19.41
C HIS A 316 2.11 17.80 -19.21
N LEU A 317 2.15 16.56 -19.71
CA LEU A 317 3.38 15.75 -19.79
C LEU A 317 4.05 16.07 -21.13
N THR A 318 5.23 16.69 -21.12
CA THR A 318 6.06 16.84 -22.33
C THR A 318 6.98 15.62 -22.42
N VAL A 319 6.75 14.75 -23.40
CA VAL A 319 7.59 13.57 -23.65
C VAL A 319 8.60 13.91 -24.75
N HIS A 320 9.88 13.90 -24.42
CA HIS A 320 10.95 13.82 -25.42
C HIS A 320 11.35 12.36 -25.59
N GLY A 321 11.10 11.80 -26.77
CA GLY A 321 11.56 10.46 -27.15
C GLY A 321 12.38 10.53 -28.42
N ASP A 322 13.64 10.11 -28.37
CA ASP A 322 14.43 9.76 -29.55
C ASP A 322 14.27 8.24 -29.77
N TYR A 323 13.80 7.82 -30.93
CA TYR A 323 13.92 6.43 -31.38
C TYR A 323 14.69 6.36 -32.69
N VAL A 324 15.54 5.34 -32.82
CA VAL A 324 16.37 5.10 -34.00
C VAL A 324 15.68 4.05 -34.87
N VAL A 325 15.31 4.42 -36.09
CA VAL A 325 14.84 3.49 -37.13
C VAL A 325 15.87 3.54 -38.26
N GLY A 326 16.73 2.52 -38.33
CA GLY A 326 17.86 2.49 -39.28
C GLY A 326 18.91 3.57 -39.02
N GLU A 327 19.64 4.01 -40.05
CA GLU A 327 20.78 4.94 -39.92
C GLU A 327 20.40 6.44 -39.81
N LYS A 328 19.13 6.80 -39.59
CA LYS A 328 18.71 8.21 -39.48
C LYS A 328 18.01 8.51 -38.16
N ARG A 329 18.48 9.57 -37.50
CA ARG A 329 17.97 10.12 -36.24
C ARG A 329 17.09 11.34 -36.55
N THR A 330 15.83 11.34 -36.09
CA THR A 330 14.92 12.47 -36.29
C THR A 330 14.35 12.91 -34.94
N ARG A 331 14.42 14.22 -34.66
CA ARG A 331 13.95 14.86 -33.42
C ARG A 331 12.61 15.55 -33.69
N TYR A 332 11.58 15.27 -32.90
CA TYR A 332 10.31 15.99 -32.96
C TYR A 332 10.07 16.80 -31.67
N GLN A 333 9.43 17.95 -31.81
CA GLN A 333 8.98 18.83 -30.74
C GLN A 333 7.51 19.16 -31.03
N THR A 334 6.62 18.93 -30.07
CA THR A 334 5.23 19.42 -30.15
C THR A 334 5.10 20.62 -29.21
N SER A 335 4.59 21.74 -29.73
CA SER A 335 4.28 22.94 -28.94
C SER A 335 2.94 23.55 -29.39
N ASP A 336 2.09 23.78 -28.38
CA ASP A 336 0.92 24.68 -28.27
C ASP A 336 -0.40 24.39 -29.01
N VAL A 337 -1.49 24.42 -28.23
CA VAL A 337 -2.80 24.98 -28.63
C VAL A 337 -3.34 25.85 -27.50
N ILE A 338 -3.41 27.16 -27.73
CA ILE A 338 -4.25 28.12 -26.99
C ILE A 338 -5.55 28.30 -27.79
N HIS A 339 -6.70 28.26 -27.12
CA HIS A 339 -7.98 28.67 -27.70
C HIS A 339 -8.19 30.18 -27.55
N GLU A 340 -8.31 30.91 -28.67
CA GLU A 340 -9.15 32.10 -28.79
C GLU A 340 -9.66 32.25 -30.25
N GLY A 341 -10.95 32.57 -30.40
CA GLY A 341 -11.50 33.32 -31.54
C GLY A 341 -11.67 32.59 -32.87
N GLY A 342 -12.92 32.42 -33.31
CA GLY A 342 -13.27 31.63 -34.49
C GLY A 342 -12.76 32.12 -35.85
N LYS A 343 -12.40 31.15 -36.71
CA LYS A 343 -12.73 31.12 -38.15
C LYS A 343 -12.37 29.75 -38.74
N HIS A 344 -13.25 29.25 -39.61
CA HIS A 344 -13.10 28.04 -40.44
C HIS A 344 -11.70 27.83 -41.01
N ILE A 345 -11.13 26.62 -40.83
CA ILE A 345 -10.28 25.94 -41.84
C ILE A 345 -10.57 24.43 -41.79
N ARG A 346 -11.00 23.87 -42.93
CA ARG A 346 -11.04 22.44 -43.28
C ARG A 346 -9.62 21.97 -43.59
N GLU A 347 -9.26 20.72 -43.24
CA GLU A 347 -8.43 19.77 -44.03
C GLU A 347 -8.07 18.55 -43.17
N THR A 348 -8.71 17.39 -43.39
CA THR A 348 -8.34 16.23 -44.24
C THR A 348 -7.57 15.14 -43.48
N HIS A 349 -8.28 14.04 -43.23
CA HIS A 349 -7.73 12.71 -42.97
C HIS A 349 -6.87 12.23 -44.14
N GLY A 350 -5.76 11.57 -43.82
CA GLY A 350 -4.91 10.86 -44.78
C GLY A 350 -4.30 9.63 -44.11
N ASP A 351 -4.72 8.47 -44.61
CA ASP A 351 -4.37 7.11 -44.23
C ASP A 351 -2.86 6.84 -44.22
N VAL A 352 -2.33 6.17 -43.19
CA VAL A 352 -1.15 5.31 -43.33
C VAL A 352 -1.21 4.14 -42.34
N PHE A 353 -1.07 2.92 -42.90
CA PHE A 353 -0.90 1.60 -42.30
C PHE A 353 -2.13 0.72 -42.07
N ASP A 354 -2.81 0.43 -43.18
CA ASP A 354 -3.16 -0.96 -43.52
C ASP A 354 -1.89 -1.74 -43.96
N ASN A 355 -1.89 -3.05 -43.69
CA ASN A 355 -1.03 -4.13 -44.19
C ASN A 355 0.31 -4.39 -43.47
N LEU A 356 0.34 -5.48 -42.70
CA LEU A 356 1.42 -6.47 -42.82
C LEU A 356 0.92 -7.87 -42.41
N ASN A 357 0.75 -8.70 -43.44
CA ASN A 357 0.46 -10.13 -43.38
C ASN A 357 1.68 -10.94 -42.93
N ILE A 358 1.38 -12.06 -42.29
CA ILE A 358 2.28 -13.17 -41.94
C ILE A 358 2.73 -13.90 -43.23
N ALA A 359 4.03 -14.23 -43.34
CA ALA A 359 4.53 -15.40 -44.06
C ALA A 359 5.96 -15.78 -43.62
N ASP A 360 6.16 -17.09 -43.45
CA ASP A 360 7.37 -17.81 -43.06
C ASP A 360 8.60 -17.57 -43.95
N SER A 361 9.81 -17.75 -43.39
CA SER A 361 10.73 -18.83 -43.83
C SER A 361 12.15 -18.75 -43.23
N THR A 362 12.59 -19.94 -42.79
CA THR A 362 13.94 -20.52 -42.90
C THR A 362 15.10 -19.96 -42.07
N GLY A 363 15.69 -20.88 -41.31
CA GLY A 363 16.82 -20.66 -40.43
C GLY A 363 18.19 -20.71 -41.08
N VAL A 364 19.18 -20.33 -40.28
CA VAL A 364 20.58 -20.72 -40.42
C VAL A 364 21.16 -20.87 -39.01
N SER A 365 21.72 -22.06 -38.76
CA SER A 365 22.52 -22.44 -37.59
C SER A 365 23.96 -22.62 -38.03
N ILE A 366 24.94 -22.06 -37.30
CA ILE A 366 26.34 -22.52 -37.29
C ILE A 366 26.88 -22.39 -35.85
N GLY A 367 27.31 -23.52 -35.27
CA GLY A 367 28.04 -23.64 -33.99
C GLY A 367 29.54 -23.27 -34.13
N ARG A 368 30.47 -23.49 -33.18
CA ARG A 368 30.59 -24.43 -32.05
C ARG A 368 31.89 -24.10 -31.27
N SER A 369 31.95 -24.57 -30.01
CA SER A 369 33.15 -24.94 -29.20
C SER A 369 33.97 -23.82 -28.52
N ALA A 370 34.51 -23.99 -27.29
CA ALA A 370 34.75 -25.19 -26.49
C ALA A 370 34.88 -24.93 -24.96
N ASP A 371 34.44 -25.92 -24.17
CA ASP A 371 35.04 -26.58 -22.99
C ASP A 371 35.67 -25.81 -21.80
N ALA A 372 35.14 -26.07 -20.60
CA ALA A 372 35.91 -26.55 -19.43
C ALA A 372 34.98 -27.14 -18.34
N THR A 373 35.12 -28.44 -18.10
CA THR A 373 34.52 -29.26 -17.04
C THR A 373 35.48 -29.37 -15.84
N VAL A 374 34.99 -29.28 -14.59
CA VAL A 374 35.64 -29.88 -13.40
C VAL A 374 34.58 -30.39 -12.42
N SER A 375 34.84 -31.57 -11.86
CA SER A 375 33.95 -32.46 -11.09
C SER A 375 34.05 -32.34 -9.56
N MET A 376 33.03 -32.94 -8.93
CA MET A 376 32.61 -33.18 -7.53
C MET A 376 33.58 -33.58 -6.38
N ALA A 377 33.22 -33.08 -5.17
CA ALA A 377 33.05 -33.73 -3.83
C ALA A 377 34.26 -34.07 -2.91
N PRO A 378 34.05 -34.49 -1.63
CA PRO A 378 33.55 -33.74 -0.47
C PRO A 378 34.51 -33.83 0.77
N SER A 379 34.27 -33.07 1.84
CA SER A 379 34.94 -33.33 3.14
C SER A 379 34.12 -32.88 4.36
N ASN A 380 33.86 -33.86 5.23
CA ASN A 380 33.30 -33.78 6.58
C ASN A 380 34.39 -33.41 7.60
N ASN A 381 34.04 -32.78 8.73
CA ASN A 381 34.50 -33.17 10.09
C ASN A 381 33.90 -32.27 11.20
N ASN A 382 33.44 -32.95 12.25
CA ASN A 382 32.91 -32.42 13.51
C ASN A 382 34.02 -32.00 14.49
N SER A 383 33.72 -31.08 15.42
CA SER A 383 34.34 -30.97 16.77
C SER A 383 33.49 -30.07 17.68
N GLU A 384 33.11 -30.56 18.86
CA GLU A 384 32.33 -29.88 19.91
C GLU A 384 33.19 -29.19 20.99
N ALA A 385 32.70 -28.02 21.45
CA ALA A 385 32.60 -27.49 22.84
C ALA A 385 33.86 -27.12 23.69
N PRO A 386 33.75 -26.38 24.83
CA PRO A 386 32.64 -25.56 25.38
C PRO A 386 33.04 -24.12 25.85
N GLY A 387 32.02 -23.27 26.11
CA GLY A 387 32.01 -22.34 27.26
C GLY A 387 32.24 -20.84 27.02
N SER A 388 31.18 -20.04 27.12
CA SER A 388 31.03 -18.97 28.13
C SER A 388 29.72 -18.20 27.93
N GLN A 389 28.81 -18.39 28.89
CA GLN A 389 27.60 -17.58 29.04
C GLN A 389 28.02 -16.18 29.53
N SER A 390 27.63 -15.14 28.80
CA SER A 390 27.51 -13.79 29.34
C SER A 390 26.07 -13.34 29.14
N THR A 391 25.32 -13.43 30.24
CA THR A 391 24.00 -12.82 30.41
C THR A 391 24.17 -11.31 30.41
N ASN A 392 23.77 -10.64 29.34
CA ASN A 392 23.45 -9.22 29.39
C ASN A 392 21.95 -9.07 29.19
N GLU A 393 21.31 -8.82 30.33
CA GLU A 393 19.90 -8.52 30.51
C GLU A 393 19.49 -7.39 29.56
N ILE A 394 18.64 -7.73 28.60
CA ILE A 394 17.84 -6.73 27.90
C ILE A 394 16.89 -6.16 28.94
N SER A 395 17.14 -4.91 29.29
CA SER A 395 16.26 -4.09 30.13
C SER A 395 14.84 -4.18 29.59
N GLN A 396 14.01 -4.97 30.27
CA GLN A 396 12.57 -5.03 30.05
C GLN A 396 12.02 -3.64 30.32
N ALA A 397 11.74 -2.92 29.24
CA ALA A 397 10.96 -1.70 29.27
C ALA A 397 9.57 -2.04 29.83
N SER A 398 9.36 -1.64 31.08
CA SER A 398 8.08 -1.28 31.69
C SER A 398 6.87 -2.16 31.35
N ALA A 399 6.80 -3.35 31.95
CA ALA A 399 5.54 -4.09 32.14
C ALA A 399 4.64 -3.52 33.27
N TRP A 400 4.96 -2.33 33.78
CA TRP A 400 4.21 -1.65 34.84
C TRP A 400 3.95 -0.19 34.47
N ARG A 401 2.91 0.06 33.66
CA ARG A 401 2.27 1.38 33.64
C ARG A 401 0.78 1.41 33.28
N ASP A 402 0.16 0.29 32.90
CA ASP A 402 -1.25 0.32 32.48
C ASP A 402 -2.25 -0.20 33.53
N GLY A 403 -1.82 -0.97 34.54
CA GLY A 403 -2.72 -1.42 35.62
C GLY A 403 -3.38 -0.30 36.46
N PRO A 404 -2.63 0.73 36.93
CA PRO A 404 -3.18 1.67 37.90
C PRO A 404 -4.09 2.75 37.26
N PHE A 405 -3.92 3.06 35.97
CA PHE A 405 -4.75 4.06 35.29
C PHE A 405 -6.20 3.60 35.13
N TYR A 406 -6.43 2.34 34.73
CA TYR A 406 -7.78 1.82 34.56
C TYR A 406 -8.48 1.48 35.87
N LEU A 407 -7.72 1.02 36.89
CA LEU A 407 -8.23 0.87 38.25
C LEU A 407 -8.72 2.23 38.79
N PHE A 408 -7.96 3.29 38.54
CA PHE A 408 -8.32 4.65 38.94
C PHE A 408 -9.60 5.14 38.25
N VAL A 409 -9.73 4.93 36.93
CA VAL A 409 -10.96 5.27 36.18
C VAL A 409 -12.17 4.47 36.67
N LEU A 410 -12.00 3.18 36.96
CA LEU A 410 -13.09 2.31 37.45
C LEU A 410 -13.55 2.73 38.85
N VAL A 411 -12.63 3.09 39.74
CA VAL A 411 -12.96 3.60 41.08
C VAL A 411 -13.71 4.94 40.99
N ILE A 412 -13.27 5.86 40.13
CA ILE A 412 -13.97 7.14 39.91
C ILE A 412 -15.38 6.91 39.36
N ALA A 413 -15.52 6.02 38.36
CA ALA A 413 -16.81 5.68 37.79
C ALA A 413 -17.75 5.06 38.83
N ALA A 414 -17.24 4.13 39.65
CA ALA A 414 -18.02 3.49 40.72
C ALA A 414 -18.48 4.49 41.79
N VAL A 415 -17.62 5.45 42.17
CA VAL A 415 -17.98 6.52 43.11
C VAL A 415 -19.02 7.45 42.50
N LEU A 416 -18.88 7.86 41.24
CA LEU A 416 -19.87 8.69 40.53
C LEU A 416 -21.22 7.99 40.45
N ILE A 417 -21.24 6.69 40.11
CA ILE A 417 -22.46 5.88 40.06
C ILE A 417 -23.08 5.78 41.45
N ALA A 418 -22.31 5.43 42.49
CA ALA A 418 -22.82 5.35 43.87
C ALA A 418 -23.38 6.69 44.37
N THR A 419 -22.79 7.80 43.94
CA THR A 419 -23.26 9.15 44.27
C THR A 419 -24.56 9.46 43.53
N LEU A 420 -24.67 9.11 42.24
CA LEU A 420 -25.90 9.27 41.45
C LEU A 420 -27.07 8.44 42.01
N LEU A 421 -26.80 7.21 42.48
CA LEU A 421 -27.81 6.32 43.03
C LEU A 421 -28.44 6.84 44.33
N ARG A 422 -27.80 7.77 45.06
CA ARG A 422 -28.37 8.44 46.24
C ARG A 422 -29.44 9.48 45.89
N TYR A 423 -29.48 9.96 44.65
CA TYR A 423 -30.40 11.03 44.21
C TYR A 423 -31.57 10.51 43.35
N LEU A 424 -31.67 9.20 43.11
CA LEU A 424 -32.64 8.62 42.17
C LEU A 424 -33.76 7.88 42.92
N SER A 425 -35.00 8.06 42.45
CA SER A 425 -36.17 7.32 42.95
C SER A 425 -36.15 5.86 42.49
N VAL A 426 -36.82 4.96 43.23
CA VAL A 426 -36.76 3.49 43.05
C VAL A 426 -37.03 3.02 41.61
N GLY A 427 -37.82 3.77 40.83
CA GLY A 427 -38.11 3.45 39.42
C GLY A 427 -36.96 3.75 38.43
N GLN A 428 -36.04 4.65 38.76
CA GLN A 428 -34.90 5.02 37.88
C GLN A 428 -33.61 4.26 38.20
N PHE A 429 -33.58 3.55 39.33
CA PHE A 429 -32.47 2.71 39.75
C PHE A 429 -32.18 1.59 38.74
N THR A 430 -33.22 0.94 38.22
CA THR A 430 -33.09 -0.19 37.29
C THR A 430 -32.45 0.22 35.96
N ILE A 431 -32.85 1.36 35.40
CA ILE A 431 -32.30 1.90 34.14
C ILE A 431 -30.85 2.31 34.33
N THR A 432 -30.53 2.97 35.46
CA THR A 432 -29.17 3.43 35.76
C THR A 432 -28.22 2.26 36.03
N PHE A 433 -28.70 1.22 36.72
CA PHE A 433 -27.93 0.01 36.97
C PHE A 433 -27.61 -0.74 35.67
N ILE A 434 -28.61 -0.94 34.81
CA ILE A 434 -28.43 -1.57 33.50
C ILE A 434 -27.47 -0.74 32.62
N GLY A 435 -27.63 0.58 32.59
CA GLY A 435 -26.75 1.47 31.86
C GLY A 435 -25.29 1.39 32.34
N SER A 436 -25.06 1.36 33.65
CA SER A 436 -23.72 1.22 34.22
C SER A 436 -23.06 -0.12 33.89
N LEU A 437 -23.84 -1.21 33.90
CA LEU A 437 -23.37 -2.55 33.57
C LEU A 437 -22.96 -2.65 32.10
N VAL A 438 -23.72 -2.02 31.20
CA VAL A 438 -23.40 -1.94 29.77
C VAL A 438 -22.12 -1.14 29.52
N VAL A 439 -21.90 -0.03 30.23
CA VAL A 439 -20.67 0.77 30.10
C VAL A 439 -19.45 0.00 30.57
N VAL A 440 -19.53 -0.73 31.69
CA VAL A 440 -18.42 -1.58 32.18
C VAL A 440 -18.12 -2.71 31.19
N LEU A 441 -19.16 -3.34 30.63
CA LEU A 441 -19.00 -4.37 29.59
C LEU A 441 -18.37 -3.81 28.30
N LEU A 442 -18.76 -2.61 27.87
CA LEU A 442 -18.15 -1.93 26.72
C LEU A 442 -16.68 -1.59 26.95
N ILE A 443 -16.33 -1.09 28.15
CA ILE A 443 -14.94 -0.80 28.51
C ILE A 443 -14.12 -2.10 28.55
N GLY A 444 -14.67 -3.20 29.10
CA GLY A 444 -14.01 -4.51 29.07
C GLY A 444 -13.83 -5.08 27.66
N ALA A 445 -14.83 -4.91 26.78
CA ALA A 445 -14.73 -5.30 25.37
C ALA A 445 -13.69 -4.46 24.60
N LEU A 446 -13.58 -3.16 24.92
CA LEU A 446 -12.55 -2.28 24.37
C LEU A 446 -11.14 -2.65 24.88
N GLN A 447 -10.99 -3.08 26.13
CA GLN A 447 -9.72 -3.63 26.65
C GLN A 447 -9.29 -4.90 25.88
N LEU A 448 -10.24 -5.80 25.58
CA LEU A 448 -9.97 -7.01 24.79
C LEU A 448 -9.67 -6.73 23.31
N LYS A 449 -10.07 -5.57 22.78
CA LYS A 449 -9.70 -5.13 21.43
C LYS A 449 -8.28 -4.57 21.36
N GLN A 450 -7.79 -3.99 22.46
CA GLN A 450 -6.46 -3.37 22.52
C GLN A 450 -5.34 -4.39 22.71
N GLN A 451 -5.63 -5.55 23.31
CA GLN A 451 -4.77 -6.73 23.22
C GLN A 451 -5.29 -7.62 22.11
N GLU A 452 -4.61 -7.66 20.96
CA GLU A 452 -4.94 -8.40 19.73
C GLU A 452 -5.16 -9.92 19.94
N LYS A 453 -6.23 -10.31 20.66
CA LYS A 453 -6.47 -11.70 21.08
C LYS A 453 -7.87 -12.23 20.80
N LEU A 454 -8.71 -11.53 20.04
CA LEU A 454 -9.97 -12.08 19.57
C LEU A 454 -10.20 -11.74 18.09
N ALA A 455 -10.41 -12.78 17.29
CA ALA A 455 -10.85 -12.69 15.91
C ALA A 455 -12.22 -12.00 15.81
N ASP A 456 -12.41 -11.19 14.76
CA ASP A 456 -13.54 -10.27 14.55
C ASP A 456 -14.93 -10.92 14.67
N GLU A 457 -15.06 -12.23 14.42
CA GLU A 457 -16.35 -12.94 14.51
C GLU A 457 -16.92 -13.01 15.94
N SER A 458 -16.07 -13.12 16.96
CA SER A 458 -16.53 -13.20 18.35
C SER A 458 -17.07 -11.86 18.85
N PHE A 459 -16.51 -10.76 18.36
CA PHE A 459 -16.91 -9.40 18.73
C PHE A 459 -18.27 -9.01 18.13
N VAL A 460 -18.52 -9.36 16.86
CA VAL A 460 -19.83 -9.15 16.23
C VAL A 460 -20.91 -9.98 16.93
N THR A 461 -20.59 -11.21 17.30
CA THR A 461 -21.51 -12.09 18.03
C THR A 461 -21.84 -11.55 19.42
N LEU A 462 -20.86 -10.98 20.13
CA LEU A 462 -21.06 -10.31 21.44
C LEU A 462 -21.89 -9.03 21.34
N ILE A 463 -21.69 -8.21 20.30
CA ILE A 463 -22.53 -7.04 20.03
C ILE A 463 -23.97 -7.46 19.69
N GLN A 464 -24.15 -8.49 18.88
CA GLN A 464 -25.47 -9.02 18.55
C GLN A 464 -26.17 -9.63 19.78
N LEU A 465 -25.44 -10.28 20.68
CA LEU A 465 -25.97 -10.77 21.95
C LEU A 465 -26.39 -9.59 22.86
N ALA A 466 -25.60 -8.53 22.92
CA ALA A 466 -25.91 -7.32 23.69
C ALA A 466 -27.15 -6.59 23.14
N PHE A 467 -27.32 -6.53 21.82
CA PHE A 467 -28.53 -5.99 21.19
C PHE A 467 -29.77 -6.88 21.38
N LYS A 468 -29.59 -8.21 21.51
CA LYS A 468 -30.69 -9.14 21.81
C LYS A 468 -31.19 -9.08 23.26
N GLN A 469 -30.38 -8.63 24.20
CA GLN A 469 -30.76 -8.51 25.62
C GLN A 469 -31.47 -7.19 25.97
N LEU A 470 -31.68 -6.27 25.02
CA LEU A 470 -32.43 -5.03 25.20
C LEU A 470 -33.95 -5.28 25.07
N PRO A 471 -34.76 -5.15 26.13
CA PRO A 471 -36.21 -5.28 26.02
C PRO A 471 -36.84 -4.03 25.38
N LEU A 472 -37.53 -4.25 24.25
CA LEU A 472 -38.71 -3.53 23.75
C LEU A 472 -38.66 -1.99 23.71
N ILE A 473 -38.14 -1.42 22.63
CA ILE A 473 -38.62 -0.13 22.09
C ILE A 473 -39.05 -0.34 20.63
N ARG A 474 -40.21 -0.99 20.46
CA ARG A 474 -40.94 -1.04 19.19
C ARG A 474 -42.44 -1.02 19.45
N ARG A 475 -42.96 0.07 20.02
CA ARG A 475 -44.38 0.46 19.97
C ARG A 475 -44.60 1.88 20.51
N ARG A 476 -44.40 2.89 19.66
CA ARG A 476 -45.12 4.20 19.63
C ARG A 476 -44.45 5.15 18.65
N ILE A 477 -44.64 4.92 17.35
CA ILE A 477 -44.78 6.01 16.36
C ILE A 477 -45.86 5.51 15.40
N GLY A 478 -47.07 6.02 15.62
CA GLY A 478 -48.28 5.60 14.94
C GLY A 478 -49.47 6.22 15.66
N LYS A 479 -50.02 7.28 15.05
CA LYS A 479 -51.08 8.21 15.49
C LYS A 479 -50.56 9.49 16.17
N GLY A 480 -50.85 10.59 15.49
CA GLY A 480 -50.48 11.97 15.73
C GLY A 480 -50.61 12.69 14.41
#